data_AF-A0A1J5J0A1-F1
#
_entry.id   AF-A0A1J5J0A1-F1
#
_cell.length_a   1.000
_cell.length_b   1.000
_cell.length_c   1.000
_cell.angle_alpha   90.00
_cell.angle_beta   90.00
_cell.angle_gamma   90.00
#
_symmetry.space_group_name_H-M   'P 1'
#
loop_
_entity.id
_entity.type
_entity.pdbx_description
1 polymer ?
#
loop_
_entity_poly.entity_id
_entity_poly.type
_entity_poly.pdbx_seq_one_letter_code
_entity_poly.pdbx_strand_id
1 'polypeptide(L)'
;MPEKCRVVVCGFDPMLVKGYVAANARACWWHISDVLYEKFNMKPGMKVSGELIRIYSGKDGKECAAPREAFEWETSKETGLVVLFPSEAIKKYKLTEFHFVELRIDKIDGKDVYPGETVVSKKWWPDDRMKMAFTLDYQA
;
A
#
# COMPACT_ATOMS: atom_id res chain seq x y z
N MET A 1 -0.29 -17.31 -8.43
CA MET A 1 -1.52 -16.91 -7.70
C MET A 1 -1.16 -15.96 -6.56
N PRO A 2 -2.09 -15.09 -6.15
CA PRO A 2 -1.73 -13.88 -5.44
C PRO A 2 -1.89 -13.91 -3.92
N GLU A 3 -1.19 -13.00 -3.25
CA GLU A 3 -1.51 -12.64 -1.86
C GLU A 3 -2.55 -11.51 -1.83
N LYS A 4 -3.66 -11.71 -1.15
CA LYS A 4 -4.62 -10.64 -0.88
C LYS A 4 -4.33 -10.03 0.50
N CYS A 5 -4.11 -8.73 0.59
CA CYS A 5 -3.84 -8.05 1.85
C CYS A 5 -4.72 -6.81 2.02
N ARG A 6 -4.92 -6.42 3.28
CA ARG A 6 -5.51 -5.13 3.63
C ARG A 6 -4.65 -4.46 4.68
N VAL A 7 -4.01 -3.36 4.33
CA VAL A 7 -2.97 -2.72 5.13
C VAL A 7 -3.30 -1.24 5.37
N VAL A 8 -2.83 -0.71 6.49
CA VAL A 8 -2.80 0.73 6.72
C VAL A 8 -1.73 1.38 5.84
N VAL A 9 -2.01 2.56 5.31
CA VAL A 9 -1.02 3.40 4.65
C VAL A 9 -0.12 4.01 5.73
N CYS A 10 1.18 3.93 5.54
CA CYS A 10 2.14 4.70 6.33
C CYS A 10 2.57 5.91 5.51
N GLY A 11 2.90 7.02 6.16
CA GLY A 11 3.33 8.21 5.45
C GLY A 11 3.92 9.26 6.38
N PHE A 12 4.33 10.38 5.79
CA PHE A 12 4.51 11.61 6.56
C PHE A 12 3.16 12.23 6.91
N ASP A 13 3.17 13.21 7.82
CA ASP A 13 2.01 14.04 8.12
C ASP A 13 1.40 14.61 6.82
N PRO A 14 0.05 14.66 6.67
CA PRO A 14 -0.58 15.14 5.46
C PRO A 14 -0.14 16.53 4.99
N MET A 15 0.30 17.42 5.89
CA MET A 15 0.90 18.70 5.53
C MET A 15 2.21 18.54 4.76
N LEU A 16 3.04 17.57 5.15
CA LEU A 16 4.31 17.27 4.52
C LEU A 16 4.13 16.52 3.21
N VAL A 17 3.15 15.60 3.16
CA VAL A 17 2.84 14.78 1.95
C VAL A 17 2.76 15.64 0.70
N LYS A 18 2.09 16.81 0.76
CA LYS A 18 2.02 17.77 -0.35
C LYS A 18 3.39 18.12 -0.93
N GLY A 19 4.34 18.49 -0.06
CA GLY A 19 5.68 18.90 -0.46
C GLY A 19 6.47 17.74 -1.08
N TYR A 20 6.42 16.57 -0.46
CA TYR A 20 7.12 15.38 -0.97
C TYR A 20 6.54 14.91 -2.31
N VAL A 21 5.22 14.89 -2.44
CA VAL A 21 4.53 14.54 -3.69
C VAL A 21 4.85 15.52 -4.81
N ALA A 22 4.93 16.83 -4.52
CA ALA A 22 5.33 17.85 -5.49
C ALA A 22 6.79 17.69 -5.94
N ALA A 23 7.68 17.27 -5.04
CA ALA A 23 9.08 16.97 -5.33
C ALA A 23 9.31 15.57 -5.94
N ASN A 24 8.24 14.79 -6.19
CA ASN A 24 8.30 13.39 -6.59
C ASN A 24 9.20 12.53 -5.67
N ALA A 25 9.16 12.83 -4.38
CA ALA A 25 9.88 12.13 -3.32
C ALA A 25 8.93 11.16 -2.58
N ARG A 26 9.51 10.23 -1.82
CA ARG A 26 8.76 9.30 -0.96
C ARG A 26 7.84 10.09 -0.03
N ALA A 27 6.54 9.78 -0.05
CA ALA A 27 5.54 10.44 0.79
C ALA A 27 4.69 9.44 1.58
N CYS A 28 4.16 8.42 0.90
CA CYS A 28 3.38 7.34 1.50
C CYS A 28 3.93 5.97 1.07
N TRP A 29 3.73 4.96 1.90
CA TRP A 29 4.15 3.58 1.67
C TRP A 29 3.29 2.58 2.43
N TRP A 30 3.53 1.31 2.20
CA TRP A 30 2.96 0.21 2.98
C TRP A 30 4.00 -0.89 3.19
N HIS A 31 3.75 -1.78 4.15
CA HIS A 31 4.65 -2.88 4.46
C HIS A 31 4.18 -4.18 3.81
N ILE A 32 5.06 -4.82 3.04
CA ILE A 32 4.81 -6.17 2.53
C ILE A 32 4.76 -7.17 3.70
N SER A 33 4.10 -8.32 3.54
CA SER A 33 4.05 -9.33 4.61
C SER A 33 5.43 -9.93 4.87
N ASP A 34 5.70 -10.28 6.13
CA ASP A 34 7.01 -10.81 6.52
C ASP A 34 7.28 -12.16 5.84
N VAL A 35 6.22 -12.92 5.56
CA VAL A 35 6.27 -14.17 4.77
C VAL A 35 6.80 -13.91 3.37
N LEU A 36 6.27 -12.89 2.66
CA LEU A 36 6.76 -12.55 1.33
C LEU A 36 8.16 -11.93 1.38
N TYR A 37 8.43 -11.12 2.40
CA TYR A 37 9.74 -10.54 2.64
C TYR A 37 10.84 -11.62 2.70
N GLU A 38 10.62 -12.65 3.53
CA GLU A 38 11.53 -13.77 3.69
C GLU A 38 11.58 -14.66 2.44
N LYS A 39 10.41 -15.06 1.92
CA LYS A 39 10.30 -15.99 0.78
C LYS A 39 10.97 -15.46 -0.49
N PHE A 40 10.83 -14.18 -0.77
CA PHE A 40 11.40 -13.56 -1.96
C PHE A 40 12.79 -12.95 -1.71
N ASN A 41 13.29 -13.03 -0.47
CA ASN A 41 14.52 -12.36 -0.04
C ASN A 41 14.52 -10.89 -0.51
N MET A 42 13.45 -10.18 -0.15
CA MET A 42 13.14 -8.85 -0.65
C MET A 42 14.29 -7.87 -0.43
N LYS A 43 14.64 -7.11 -1.47
CA LYS A 43 15.73 -6.13 -1.48
C LYS A 43 15.21 -4.76 -1.88
N PRO A 44 15.93 -3.68 -1.50
CA PRO A 44 15.67 -2.35 -2.03
C PRO A 44 15.58 -2.34 -3.55
N GLY A 45 14.64 -1.58 -4.09
CA GLY A 45 14.44 -1.43 -5.54
C GLY A 45 13.72 -2.58 -6.25
N MET A 46 13.34 -3.65 -5.55
CA MET A 46 12.53 -4.72 -6.15
C MET A 46 11.13 -4.22 -6.53
N LYS A 47 10.62 -4.73 -7.64
CA LYS A 47 9.28 -4.42 -8.16
C LYS A 47 8.23 -5.34 -7.56
N VAL A 48 7.11 -4.76 -7.16
CA VAL A 48 5.91 -5.47 -6.67
C VAL A 48 4.76 -5.09 -7.57
N SER A 49 4.08 -6.06 -8.17
CA SER A 49 2.95 -5.82 -9.05
C SER A 49 1.73 -6.63 -8.68
N GLY A 50 0.56 -6.09 -9.04
CA GLY A 50 -0.71 -6.58 -8.52
C GLY A 50 -1.88 -5.69 -8.91
N GLU A 51 -2.94 -5.72 -8.10
CA GLU A 51 -4.15 -4.91 -8.26
C GLU A 51 -4.47 -4.14 -6.97
N LEU A 52 -4.71 -2.84 -7.09
CA LEU A 52 -5.30 -2.00 -6.05
C LEU A 52 -6.82 -2.13 -6.12
N ILE A 53 -7.39 -2.83 -5.15
CA ILE A 53 -8.80 -3.24 -5.19
C ILE A 53 -9.68 -2.15 -4.57
N ARG A 54 -9.37 -1.74 -3.34
CA ARG A 54 -10.19 -0.79 -2.55
C ARG A 54 -9.33 0.11 -1.68
N ILE A 55 -9.89 1.26 -1.34
CA ILE A 55 -9.32 2.24 -0.41
C ILE A 55 -10.41 2.58 0.61
N TYR A 56 -10.03 2.59 1.88
CA TYR A 56 -10.91 2.90 3.00
C TYR A 56 -10.41 4.13 3.74
N SER A 57 -11.34 4.97 4.17
CA SER A 57 -11.05 6.13 5.00
C SER A 57 -10.93 5.72 6.46
N GLY A 58 -9.85 6.14 7.12
CA GLY A 58 -9.70 6.01 8.57
C GLY A 58 -10.73 6.81 9.36
N LYS A 59 -11.42 7.78 8.74
CA LYS A 59 -12.36 8.67 9.42
C LYS A 59 -13.63 7.95 9.86
N ASP A 60 -14.12 7.04 9.02
CA ASP A 60 -15.36 6.30 9.24
C ASP A 60 -15.23 4.79 9.02
N GLY A 61 -14.06 4.31 8.59
CA GLY A 61 -13.81 2.91 8.25
C GLY A 61 -14.48 2.45 6.96
N LYS A 62 -15.06 3.37 6.17
CA LYS A 62 -15.81 3.04 4.96
C LYS A 62 -14.93 3.10 3.72
N GLU A 63 -15.34 2.34 2.71
CA GLU A 63 -14.76 2.42 1.38
C GLU A 63 -14.95 3.84 0.81
N CYS A 64 -13.86 4.47 0.40
CA CYS A 64 -13.87 5.77 -0.26
C CYS A 64 -13.50 5.68 -1.74
N ALA A 65 -12.89 4.58 -2.19
CA ALA A 65 -12.66 4.28 -3.59
C ALA A 65 -12.53 2.76 -3.85
N ALA A 66 -12.91 2.32 -5.05
CA ALA A 66 -12.71 0.95 -5.53
C ALA A 66 -12.02 0.93 -6.91
N PRO A 67 -10.70 1.20 -6.97
CA PRO A 67 -10.00 1.40 -8.25
C PRO A 67 -10.06 0.20 -9.19
N ARG A 68 -9.81 -1.02 -8.67
CA ARG A 68 -9.61 -2.23 -9.50
C ARG A 68 -8.51 -2.04 -10.55
N GLU A 69 -7.43 -1.35 -10.17
CA GLU A 69 -6.37 -0.96 -11.09
C GLU A 69 -5.12 -1.80 -10.89
N ALA A 70 -4.53 -2.27 -11.99
CA ALA A 70 -3.23 -2.90 -11.95
C ALA A 70 -2.15 -1.89 -11.53
N PHE A 71 -1.17 -2.36 -10.77
CA PHE A 71 -0.02 -1.56 -10.37
C PHE A 71 1.29 -2.34 -10.57
N GLU A 72 2.37 -1.58 -10.77
CA GLU A 72 3.75 -2.03 -10.58
C GLU A 72 4.48 -0.92 -9.82
N TRP A 73 4.84 -1.19 -8.57
CA TRP A 73 5.49 -0.23 -7.67
C TRP A 73 6.82 -0.78 -7.17
N GLU A 74 7.67 0.11 -6.67
CA GLU A 74 9.01 -0.22 -6.23
C GLU A 74 9.07 -0.26 -4.69
N THR A 75 9.91 -1.15 -4.18
CA THR A 75 10.32 -1.09 -2.78
C THR A 75 11.27 0.08 -2.52
N SER A 76 11.35 0.52 -1.27
CA SER A 76 12.17 1.67 -0.89
C SER A 76 13.66 1.46 -1.18
N LYS A 77 14.43 2.55 -1.20
CA LYS A 77 15.89 2.49 -1.35
C LYS A 77 16.60 1.96 -0.10
N GLU A 78 15.92 1.98 1.04
CA GLU A 78 16.48 1.59 2.33
C GLU A 78 16.19 0.13 2.68
N THR A 79 15.05 -0.42 2.24
CA THR A 79 14.61 -1.78 2.57
C THR A 79 13.64 -2.36 1.56
N GLY A 80 13.68 -3.68 1.37
CA GLY A 80 12.69 -4.45 0.61
C GLY A 80 11.35 -4.65 1.33
N LEU A 81 11.23 -4.25 2.61
CA LEU A 81 9.99 -4.41 3.39
C LEU A 81 8.94 -3.36 3.03
N VAL A 82 9.39 -2.20 2.55
CA VAL A 82 8.56 -1.02 2.34
C VAL A 82 8.28 -0.86 0.85
N VAL A 83 7.01 -0.85 0.45
CA VAL A 83 6.58 -0.60 -0.94
C VAL A 83 6.05 0.82 -1.04
N LEU A 84 6.58 1.60 -1.98
CA LEU A 84 6.29 3.02 -2.11
C LEU A 84 5.04 3.26 -2.97
N PHE A 85 4.15 4.13 -2.51
CA PHE A 85 3.11 4.66 -3.40
C PHE A 85 3.75 5.70 -4.32
N PRO A 86 3.51 5.63 -5.64
CA PRO A 86 3.96 6.68 -6.54
C PRO A 86 3.17 7.96 -6.30
N SER A 87 3.81 9.11 -6.49
CA SER A 87 3.21 10.44 -6.31
C SER A 87 1.86 10.59 -7.02
N GLU A 88 1.74 10.02 -8.22
CA GLU A 88 0.50 10.06 -9.00
C GLU A 88 -0.65 9.29 -8.34
N ALA A 89 -0.39 8.11 -7.75
CA ALA A 89 -1.42 7.38 -7.00
C ALA A 89 -1.82 8.13 -5.73
N ILE A 90 -0.86 8.75 -5.04
CA ILE A 90 -1.11 9.56 -3.84
C ILE A 90 -2.02 10.75 -4.19
N LYS A 91 -1.72 11.50 -5.27
CA LYS A 91 -2.56 12.62 -5.73
C LYS A 91 -3.94 12.15 -6.17
N LYS A 92 -4.00 11.09 -6.99
CA LYS A 92 -5.24 10.56 -7.57
C LYS A 92 -6.24 10.13 -6.49
N TYR A 93 -5.75 9.46 -5.46
CA TYR A 93 -6.59 8.92 -4.39
C TYR A 93 -6.53 9.73 -3.10
N LYS A 94 -5.81 10.85 -3.09
CA LYS A 94 -5.62 11.73 -1.92
C LYS A 94 -5.16 10.93 -0.69
N LEU A 95 -4.19 10.03 -0.90
CA LEU A 95 -3.73 9.12 0.15
C LEU A 95 -3.01 9.86 1.27
N THR A 96 -3.29 9.45 2.49
CA THR A 96 -2.61 9.86 3.73
C THR A 96 -2.38 8.63 4.59
N GLU A 97 -1.62 8.77 5.68
CA GLU A 97 -1.46 7.70 6.69
C GLU A 97 -2.79 7.30 7.38
N PHE A 98 -3.86 8.08 7.18
CA PHE A 98 -5.20 7.81 7.70
C PHE A 98 -6.06 7.02 6.70
N HIS A 99 -5.45 6.27 5.78
CA HIS A 99 -6.14 5.40 4.83
C HIS A 99 -5.73 3.94 5.01
N PHE A 100 -6.61 3.04 4.60
CA PHE A 100 -6.29 1.62 4.44
C PHE A 100 -6.48 1.24 2.98
N VAL A 101 -5.67 0.31 2.48
CA VAL A 101 -5.78 -0.19 1.11
C VAL A 101 -5.95 -1.70 1.12
N GLU A 102 -6.84 -2.20 0.27
CA GLU A 102 -6.96 -3.60 -0.06
C GLU A 102 -6.25 -3.85 -1.40
N LEU A 103 -5.24 -4.70 -1.37
CA LEU A 103 -4.36 -5.00 -2.49
C LEU A 103 -4.39 -6.50 -2.78
N ARG A 104 -4.13 -6.84 -4.03
CA ARG A 104 -3.75 -8.20 -4.45
C ARG A 104 -2.35 -8.13 -5.04
N ILE A 105 -1.42 -8.90 -4.51
CA ILE A 105 -0.04 -8.97 -4.98
C ILE A 105 0.11 -10.19 -5.86
N ASP A 106 0.35 -9.98 -7.15
CA ASP A 106 0.44 -11.04 -8.15
C ASP A 106 1.89 -11.51 -8.34
N LYS A 107 2.82 -10.56 -8.47
CA LYS A 107 4.24 -10.84 -8.73
C LYS A 107 5.19 -9.96 -7.92
N ILE A 108 6.37 -10.53 -7.65
CA ILE A 108 7.52 -9.84 -7.07
C ILE A 108 8.71 -10.10 -7.98
N ASP A 109 9.28 -9.03 -8.54
CA ASP A 109 10.40 -9.05 -9.48
C ASP A 109 10.20 -10.07 -10.62
N GLY A 110 8.99 -10.04 -11.20
CA GLY A 110 8.57 -10.92 -12.29
C GLY A 110 8.18 -12.34 -11.89
N LYS A 111 8.37 -12.75 -10.62
CA LYS A 111 8.05 -14.08 -10.10
C LYS A 111 6.68 -14.11 -9.43
N ASP A 112 5.90 -15.16 -9.68
CA ASP A 112 4.59 -15.35 -9.07
C ASP A 112 4.67 -15.57 -7.56
N VAL A 113 3.80 -14.89 -6.80
CA VAL A 113 3.82 -14.88 -5.34
C VAL A 113 3.52 -16.26 -4.71
N TYR A 114 2.43 -16.91 -5.11
CA TYR A 114 2.08 -18.29 -4.73
C TYR A 114 1.62 -19.07 -5.97
N PRO A 115 2.43 -19.92 -6.60
CA PRO A 115 1.95 -20.76 -7.70
C PRO A 115 0.88 -21.71 -7.16
N GLY A 116 -0.35 -21.69 -7.71
CA GLY A 116 -1.37 -22.70 -7.35
C GLY A 116 -2.34 -22.35 -6.21
N GLU A 117 -2.11 -21.29 -5.40
CA GLU A 117 -2.97 -20.96 -4.24
C GLU A 117 -3.17 -19.45 -4.04
N THR A 118 -4.40 -19.01 -3.71
CA THR A 118 -4.65 -17.64 -3.23
C THR A 118 -4.53 -17.61 -1.72
N VAL A 119 -3.65 -16.75 -1.19
CA VAL A 119 -3.40 -16.63 0.25
C VAL A 119 -3.90 -15.27 0.75
N VAL A 120 -4.67 -15.27 1.83
CA VAL A 120 -4.99 -14.03 2.56
C VAL A 120 -3.84 -13.73 3.51
N SER A 121 -3.28 -12.53 3.39
CA SER A 121 -2.14 -12.08 4.19
C SER A 121 -2.47 -12.05 5.68
N LYS A 122 -1.51 -12.43 6.53
CA LYS A 122 -1.62 -12.23 7.98
C LYS A 122 -1.73 -10.76 8.38
N LYS A 123 -1.31 -9.82 7.50
CA LYS A 123 -1.41 -8.38 7.74
C LYS A 123 -2.81 -7.80 7.45
N TRP A 124 -3.84 -8.63 7.32
CA TRP A 124 -5.21 -8.21 7.02
C TRP A 124 -5.85 -7.42 8.18
N TRP A 125 -6.11 -6.13 7.97
CA TRP A 125 -6.83 -5.29 8.92
C TRP A 125 -8.33 -5.67 9.04
N PRO A 126 -8.83 -5.92 10.26
CA PRO A 126 -10.24 -6.20 10.50
C PRO A 126 -11.16 -5.02 10.15
N ASP A 127 -12.38 -5.31 9.68
CA ASP A 127 -13.36 -4.29 9.27
C ASP A 127 -13.70 -3.31 10.41
N ASP A 128 -13.83 -3.83 11.63
CA ASP A 128 -14.18 -3.06 12.84
C ASP A 128 -13.02 -2.20 13.38
N ARG A 129 -11.82 -2.31 12.80
CA ARG A 129 -10.62 -1.57 13.22
C ARG A 129 -10.13 -0.54 12.21
N MET A 130 -10.86 -0.34 11.12
CA MET A 130 -10.50 0.67 10.11
C MET A 130 -10.96 2.08 10.47
N LYS A 131 -11.70 2.27 11.57
CA LYS A 131 -12.02 3.60 12.10
C LYS A 131 -10.97 4.03 13.12
N MET A 132 -10.24 5.09 12.79
CA MET A 132 -9.23 5.70 13.64
C MET A 132 -9.85 6.75 14.57
N ALA A 133 -9.26 6.93 15.75
CA ALA A 133 -9.71 7.93 16.72
C ALA A 133 -9.42 9.38 16.26
N PHE A 134 -8.44 9.55 15.38
CA PHE A 134 -8.01 10.82 14.85
C PHE A 134 -7.60 10.65 13.38
N THR A 135 -7.93 11.65 12.56
CA THR A 135 -7.54 11.70 11.15
C THR A 135 -7.32 13.13 10.70
N LEU A 136 -6.38 13.32 9.78
CA LEU A 136 -6.23 14.56 9.02
C LEU A 136 -6.51 14.31 7.53
N ASP A 137 -7.14 15.29 6.90
CA ASP A 137 -7.44 15.26 5.48
C ASP A 137 -6.18 15.52 4.64
N TYR A 138 -6.16 15.00 3.41
CA TYR A 138 -5.14 15.31 2.43
C TYR A 138 -5.08 16.81 2.14
N GLN A 139 -3.88 17.39 2.22
CA GLN A 139 -3.65 18.80 1.92
C GLN A 139 -3.17 18.94 0.47
N ALA A 140 -3.96 19.62 -0.37
CA ALA A 140 -3.63 19.89 -1.77
C ALA A 140 -2.65 21.04 -1.93
#